data_AF-A0A538IIJ3-F1
#
_entry.id   AF-A0A538IIJ3-F1
#
_cell.length_a   1.000
_cell.length_b   1.000
_cell.length_c   1.000
_cell.angle_alpha   90.00
_cell.angle_beta   90.00
_cell.angle_gamma   90.00
#
_symmetry.space_group_name_H-M   'P 1'
#
loop_
_entity.id
_entity.type
_entity.pdbx_description
1 polymer ?
#
loop_
_entity_poly.entity_id
_entity_poly.type
_entity_poly.pdbx_seq_one_letter_code
_entity_poly.pdbx_strand_id
1 'polypeptide(L)'
;MPRRVAPLLLLAGCALLFPVYAAKTSPIVEPQLRSRYIALAGDTTVSTTTALLSTTIRLAHRDSVFVEATGTVAPVAPASAGSIVATFDGKPVTSMSTIDWRESFDPVRHTFDVVGATRASAGQHTVKLVAEPTSGSLAISATSNLSVFVHPARTVVARALHRAAGPFAFRTYGTSGPDTPHTGLLRATVDGRLKTVALGSASAIRAGHDGDAMIGIYRNGVHPNNATSLWSVNDICTCAETEAPLFTQATFGGSGRKRRVVSLDASEFPWSTAQGENPASYAVDRGARLVVLNGVHVAGHARTLGNSFPGASGTATDYLCLASDVGWPGCAPVGTDVLVAQGSVRIPPGASGVVLFTAKSRVQADNADAGGTVSTWLTIDGVREGATGVQELRSPSSVSERTIATSYLSAGSARLQPGPHVVRLYARADGSFIHVSLV
;
A
#
# COMPACT_ATOMS: atom_id res chain seq x y z
N MET A 1 69.52 2.58 53.07
CA MET A 1 68.08 2.52 53.47
C MET A 1 67.32 3.68 52.81
N PRO A 2 66.05 3.50 52.45
CA PRO A 2 65.57 3.72 51.07
C PRO A 2 64.78 5.02 50.86
N ARG A 3 64.80 5.55 49.62
CA ARG A 3 63.73 6.39 49.07
C ARG A 3 62.88 5.53 48.14
N ARG A 4 61.60 5.36 48.49
CA ARG A 4 60.60 4.59 47.74
C ARG A 4 60.25 5.30 46.43
N VAL A 5 60.35 4.56 45.33
CA VAL A 5 59.79 4.88 44.02
C VAL A 5 58.34 4.38 44.00
N ALA A 6 57.39 5.22 43.59
CA ALA A 6 56.00 4.84 43.36
C ALA A 6 55.87 4.22 41.95
N PRO A 7 55.11 3.11 41.77
CA PRO A 7 54.96 2.49 40.46
C PRO A 7 53.83 3.13 39.65
N LEU A 8 54.12 3.24 38.35
CA LEU A 8 53.27 3.67 37.24
C LEU A 8 52.20 2.58 36.97
N LEU A 9 50.92 2.95 36.95
CA LEU A 9 49.81 2.07 36.56
C LEU A 9 49.74 1.97 35.02
N LEU A 10 50.02 0.79 34.47
CA LEU A 10 49.73 0.44 33.07
C LEU A 10 48.28 -0.07 32.95
N LEU A 11 47.46 0.62 32.15
CA LEU A 11 46.13 0.17 31.73
C LEU A 11 46.27 -0.89 30.62
N ALA A 12 45.86 -2.12 30.93
CA ALA A 12 45.77 -3.21 29.96
C ALA A 12 44.54 -3.02 29.04
N GLY A 13 44.79 -2.97 27.74
CA GLY A 13 43.75 -2.93 26.70
C GLY A 13 42.96 -4.23 26.64
N CYS A 14 41.66 -4.13 26.87
CA CYS A 14 40.71 -5.24 26.75
C CYS A 14 40.29 -5.37 25.27
N ALA A 15 40.82 -6.36 24.56
CA ALA A 15 40.36 -6.72 23.23
C ALA A 15 39.02 -7.46 23.34
N LEU A 16 37.92 -6.77 23.02
CA LEU A 16 36.59 -7.36 22.86
C LEU A 16 36.57 -8.25 21.61
N LEU A 17 36.71 -9.55 21.82
CA LEU A 17 36.41 -10.59 20.83
C LEU A 17 34.90 -10.61 20.60
N PHE A 18 34.44 -10.03 19.48
CA PHE A 18 33.08 -10.25 18.99
C PHE A 18 32.98 -11.68 18.43
N PRO A 19 32.07 -12.53 18.92
CA PRO A 19 31.81 -13.80 18.28
C PRO A 19 31.19 -13.55 16.91
N VAL A 20 31.93 -13.87 15.85
CA VAL A 20 31.41 -13.97 14.48
C VAL A 20 30.48 -15.18 14.46
N TYR A 21 29.20 -14.97 14.79
CA TYR A 21 28.17 -15.93 14.43
C TYR A 21 28.08 -15.94 12.91
N ALA A 22 28.61 -17.00 12.28
CA ALA A 22 28.32 -17.32 10.90
C ALA A 22 26.80 -17.48 10.78
N ALA A 23 26.13 -16.44 10.31
CA ALA A 23 24.71 -16.50 10.01
C ALA A 23 24.50 -17.64 9.02
N LYS A 24 23.64 -18.62 9.38
CA LYS A 24 23.18 -19.64 8.42
C LYS A 24 22.72 -18.90 7.17
N THR A 25 23.48 -19.06 6.08
CA THR A 25 23.14 -18.51 4.77
C THR A 25 21.73 -18.98 4.45
N SER A 26 20.79 -18.05 4.34
CA SER A 26 19.47 -18.41 3.84
C SER A 26 19.68 -18.90 2.41
N PRO A 27 19.20 -20.09 2.02
CA PRO A 27 19.42 -20.59 0.68
C PRO A 27 18.81 -19.60 -0.32
N ILE A 28 19.47 -19.43 -1.47
CA ILE A 28 18.88 -18.75 -2.62
C ILE A 28 17.53 -19.42 -2.86
N VAL A 29 16.45 -18.66 -2.74
CA VAL A 29 15.14 -19.13 -3.20
C VAL A 29 15.16 -18.96 -4.71
N GLU A 30 15.82 -19.90 -5.40
CA GLU A 30 16.04 -19.88 -6.86
C GLU A 30 14.76 -19.52 -7.66
N PRO A 31 13.55 -19.99 -7.27
CA PRO A 31 12.32 -19.57 -7.93
C PRO A 31 12.10 -18.05 -7.98
N GLN A 32 12.52 -17.29 -6.96
CA GLN A 32 12.34 -15.84 -6.90
C GLN A 32 13.06 -15.11 -8.03
N LEU A 33 14.12 -15.69 -8.62
CA LEU A 33 14.86 -15.08 -9.73
C LEU A 33 14.02 -14.97 -11.02
N ARG A 34 12.88 -15.67 -11.07
CA ARG A 34 11.91 -15.62 -12.17
C ARG A 34 10.92 -14.46 -12.02
N SER A 35 10.98 -13.72 -10.92
CA SER A 35 10.15 -12.53 -10.70
C SER A 35 10.43 -11.44 -11.73
N ARG A 36 9.43 -10.61 -12.01
CA ARG A 36 9.48 -9.55 -13.03
C ARG A 36 8.87 -8.27 -12.50
N TYR A 37 9.47 -7.17 -12.89
CA TYR A 37 8.94 -5.83 -12.71
C TYR A 37 8.99 -5.13 -14.06
N ILE A 38 7.88 -4.53 -14.48
CA ILE A 38 7.80 -3.68 -15.67
C ILE A 38 6.93 -2.47 -15.36
N ALA A 39 7.18 -1.36 -16.05
CA ALA A 39 6.44 -0.11 -15.91
C ALA A 39 6.04 0.42 -17.28
N LEU A 40 5.01 1.27 -17.31
CA LEU A 40 4.61 1.94 -18.54
C LEU A 40 5.70 2.93 -18.98
N ALA A 41 5.96 2.98 -20.28
CA ALA A 41 6.97 3.88 -20.84
C ALA A 41 6.43 5.31 -21.05
N GLY A 42 5.10 5.47 -21.10
CA GLY A 42 4.44 6.74 -21.37
C GLY A 42 2.95 6.68 -21.03
N ASP A 43 2.35 7.86 -20.90
CA ASP A 43 0.91 7.98 -20.65
C ASP A 43 0.12 7.36 -21.79
N THR A 44 -0.94 6.63 -21.46
CA THR A 44 -1.74 5.87 -22.41
C THR A 44 -3.20 6.18 -22.22
N THR A 45 -3.89 6.62 -23.28
CA THR A 45 -5.35 6.73 -23.28
C THR A 45 -5.96 5.46 -23.85
N VAL A 46 -6.94 4.89 -23.15
CA VAL A 46 -7.61 3.65 -23.55
C VAL A 46 -9.13 3.84 -23.61
N SER A 47 -9.74 3.46 -24.73
CA SER A 47 -11.19 3.53 -24.97
C SER A 47 -11.86 2.15 -25.06
N THR A 48 -11.06 1.09 -25.13
CA THR A 48 -11.49 -0.31 -25.14
C THR A 48 -10.59 -1.14 -24.23
N THR A 49 -11.01 -2.36 -23.89
CA THR A 49 -10.17 -3.31 -23.14
C THR A 49 -8.79 -3.43 -23.77
N THR A 50 -7.75 -3.05 -23.03
CA THR A 50 -6.38 -2.93 -23.52
C THR A 50 -5.39 -3.51 -22.53
N ALA A 51 -4.47 -4.34 -23.01
CA ALA A 51 -3.33 -4.78 -22.21
C ALA A 51 -2.28 -3.66 -22.16
N LEU A 52 -2.14 -3.04 -20.99
CA LEU A 52 -1.21 -1.94 -20.72
C LEU A 52 0.23 -2.44 -20.61
N LEU A 53 0.41 -3.53 -19.85
CA LEU A 53 1.71 -4.14 -19.58
C LEU A 53 1.58 -5.65 -19.78
N SER A 54 2.63 -6.29 -20.29
CA SER A 54 2.66 -7.74 -20.50
C SER A 54 4.06 -8.27 -20.25
N THR A 55 4.17 -9.31 -19.43
CA THR A 55 5.41 -10.02 -19.17
C THR A 55 5.18 -11.52 -19.15
N THR A 56 6.28 -12.28 -19.22
CA THR A 56 6.23 -13.74 -19.06
C THR A 56 7.15 -14.19 -17.95
N ILE A 57 6.71 -15.22 -17.25
CA ILE A 57 7.52 -15.97 -16.28
C ILE A 57 7.56 -17.44 -16.71
N ARG A 58 8.63 -18.14 -16.34
CA ARG A 58 8.73 -19.58 -16.54
C ARG A 58 8.91 -20.26 -15.20
N LEU A 59 8.04 -21.19 -14.84
CA LEU A 59 8.10 -21.97 -13.62
C LEU A 59 8.65 -23.37 -13.92
N ALA A 60 9.61 -23.85 -13.11
CA ALA A 60 10.20 -25.18 -13.28
C ALA A 60 9.36 -26.29 -12.63
N HIS A 61 8.56 -25.91 -11.64
CA HIS A 61 7.64 -26.77 -10.92
C HIS A 61 6.43 -25.92 -10.51
N ARG A 62 5.42 -26.58 -9.96
CA ARG A 62 4.22 -25.88 -9.48
C ARG A 62 4.57 -24.93 -8.33
N ASP A 63 4.34 -23.63 -8.51
CA ASP A 63 4.74 -22.60 -7.55
C ASP A 63 3.68 -21.49 -7.39
N SER A 64 3.83 -20.67 -6.35
CA SER A 64 2.96 -19.54 -6.07
C SER A 64 3.50 -18.27 -6.75
N VAL A 65 2.60 -17.49 -7.32
CA VAL A 65 2.90 -16.22 -7.97
C VAL A 65 2.00 -15.16 -7.35
N PHE A 66 2.60 -14.15 -6.75
CA PHE A 66 1.93 -12.92 -6.32
C PHE A 66 2.01 -11.89 -7.45
N VAL A 67 0.93 -11.15 -7.64
CA VAL A 67 0.82 -10.08 -8.63
C VAL A 67 0.31 -8.83 -7.93
N GLU A 68 1.02 -7.73 -8.13
CA GLU A 68 0.60 -6.39 -7.71
C GLU A 68 0.80 -5.43 -8.87
N ALA A 69 -0.12 -4.50 -9.05
CA ALA A 69 0.05 -3.39 -9.95
C ALA A 69 -0.51 -2.12 -9.31
N THR A 70 0.30 -1.06 -9.35
CA THR A 70 -0.03 0.24 -8.78
C THR A 70 0.20 1.31 -9.84
N GLY A 71 -0.62 2.35 -9.84
CA GLY A 71 -0.48 3.44 -10.81
C GLY A 71 -1.55 4.50 -10.66
N THR A 72 -1.70 5.34 -11.67
CA THR A 72 -2.69 6.43 -11.69
C THR A 72 -3.57 6.31 -12.93
N VAL A 73 -4.86 6.57 -12.73
CA VAL A 73 -5.86 6.63 -13.78
C VAL A 73 -6.68 7.91 -13.63
N ALA A 74 -6.97 8.56 -14.74
CA ALA A 74 -7.80 9.75 -14.81
C ALA A 74 -8.96 9.56 -15.81
N PRO A 75 -10.12 10.19 -15.56
CA PRO A 75 -11.18 10.26 -16.54
C PRO A 75 -10.76 11.16 -17.70
N VAL A 76 -10.94 10.72 -18.95
CA VAL A 76 -10.72 11.58 -20.13
C VAL A 76 -11.89 12.55 -20.33
N ALA A 77 -13.08 12.14 -19.90
CA ALA A 77 -14.28 12.95 -19.87
C ALA A 77 -15.10 12.62 -18.62
N PRO A 78 -16.00 13.51 -18.16
CA PRO A 78 -16.77 13.29 -16.92
C PRO A 78 -17.54 11.96 -16.87
N ALA A 79 -18.08 11.50 -18.01
CA ALA A 79 -18.82 10.23 -18.08
C ALA A 79 -17.93 8.97 -18.19
N SER A 80 -16.66 9.04 -17.80
CA SER A 80 -15.75 7.89 -17.88
C SER A 80 -15.98 6.93 -16.72
N ALA A 81 -15.77 5.65 -16.95
CA ALA A 81 -15.77 4.61 -15.93
C ALA A 81 -14.98 3.41 -16.41
N GLY A 82 -14.40 2.65 -15.50
CA GLY A 82 -13.78 1.37 -15.85
C GLY A 82 -12.96 0.76 -14.73
N SER A 83 -12.34 -0.36 -15.05
CA SER A 83 -11.58 -1.15 -14.08
C SER A 83 -10.16 -1.42 -14.55
N ILE A 84 -9.24 -1.47 -13.60
CA ILE A 84 -7.89 -2.01 -13.80
C ILE A 84 -7.81 -3.39 -13.15
N VAL A 85 -7.23 -4.36 -13.85
CA VAL A 85 -7.10 -5.74 -13.38
C VAL A 85 -5.86 -6.39 -13.98
N ALA A 86 -5.14 -7.22 -13.21
CA ALA A 86 -4.11 -8.07 -13.78
C ALA A 86 -4.64 -9.48 -14.06
N THR A 87 -4.21 -10.04 -15.18
CA THR A 87 -4.56 -11.37 -15.65
C THR A 87 -3.34 -12.30 -15.62
N PHE A 88 -3.57 -13.57 -15.36
CA PHE A 88 -2.60 -14.66 -15.44
C PHE A 88 -3.12 -15.70 -16.42
N ASP A 89 -2.41 -15.93 -17.52
CA ASP A 89 -2.84 -16.75 -18.66
C ASP A 89 -4.25 -16.39 -19.15
N GLY A 90 -4.53 -15.09 -19.25
CA GLY A 90 -5.81 -14.54 -19.72
C GLY A 90 -6.94 -14.56 -18.68
N LYS A 91 -6.71 -15.06 -17.46
CA LYS A 91 -7.72 -15.08 -16.39
C LYS A 91 -7.44 -14.01 -15.34
N PRO A 92 -8.43 -13.20 -14.91
CA PRO A 92 -8.26 -12.25 -13.81
C PRO A 92 -7.71 -12.93 -12.54
N VAL A 93 -6.61 -12.41 -12.00
CA VAL A 93 -5.95 -12.95 -10.80
C VAL A 93 -5.96 -11.98 -9.62
N THR A 94 -6.06 -10.68 -9.88
CA THR A 94 -6.10 -9.62 -8.85
C THR A 94 -7.53 -9.22 -8.48
N SER A 95 -7.64 -8.21 -7.63
CA SER A 95 -8.84 -7.38 -7.51
C SER A 95 -9.12 -6.60 -8.78
N MET A 96 -10.35 -6.13 -8.87
CA MET A 96 -10.77 -5.13 -9.84
C MET A 96 -10.74 -3.78 -9.13
N SER A 97 -9.84 -2.91 -9.57
CA SER A 97 -9.80 -1.51 -9.13
C SER A 97 -10.68 -0.72 -10.07
N THR A 98 -11.94 -0.56 -9.72
CA THR A 98 -12.96 0.14 -10.50
C THR A 98 -13.07 1.56 -10.01
N ILE A 99 -13.21 2.48 -10.96
CA ILE A 99 -13.61 3.86 -10.68
C ILE A 99 -14.75 4.23 -11.61
N ASP A 100 -15.78 4.87 -11.06
CA ASP A 100 -16.94 5.34 -11.81
C ASP A 100 -17.17 6.84 -11.54
N TRP A 101 -16.96 7.64 -12.58
CA TRP A 101 -17.17 9.09 -12.55
C TRP A 101 -18.49 9.53 -13.18
N ARG A 102 -19.34 8.60 -13.69
CA ARG A 102 -20.49 8.96 -14.54
C ARG A 102 -21.52 9.88 -13.88
N GLU A 103 -21.65 9.81 -12.56
CA GLU A 103 -22.54 10.67 -11.78
C GLU A 103 -21.78 11.79 -11.04
N SER A 104 -20.46 11.89 -11.27
CA SER A 104 -19.62 12.89 -10.63
C SER A 104 -19.79 14.26 -11.27
N PHE A 105 -19.99 15.29 -10.45
CA PHE A 105 -19.89 16.67 -10.91
C PHE A 105 -18.46 17.23 -10.88
N ASP A 106 -17.52 16.60 -10.17
CA ASP A 106 -16.09 16.98 -10.18
C ASP A 106 -15.16 15.75 -10.31
N PRO A 107 -15.07 15.19 -11.53
CA PRO A 107 -14.27 14.00 -11.78
C PRO A 107 -12.77 14.34 -11.76
N VAL A 108 -12.02 13.62 -10.92
CA VAL A 108 -10.58 13.83 -10.73
C VAL A 108 -9.81 12.50 -10.83
N ARG A 109 -8.49 12.58 -11.03
CA ARG A 109 -7.65 11.37 -11.13
C ARG A 109 -7.56 10.62 -9.80
N HIS A 110 -7.38 9.30 -9.89
CA HIS A 110 -7.24 8.42 -8.74
C HIS A 110 -6.02 7.51 -8.86
N THR A 111 -5.45 7.12 -7.72
CA THR A 111 -4.48 6.02 -7.67
C THR A 111 -5.20 4.67 -7.71
N PHE A 112 -4.71 3.71 -8.49
CA PHE A 112 -5.17 2.32 -8.41
C PHE A 112 -4.11 1.44 -7.76
N ASP A 113 -4.55 0.41 -7.05
CA ASP A 113 -3.70 -0.66 -6.54
C ASP A 113 -4.48 -1.98 -6.60
N VAL A 114 -3.99 -2.94 -7.38
CA VAL A 114 -4.60 -4.28 -7.51
C VAL A 114 -3.65 -5.35 -7.03
N VAL A 115 -4.13 -6.24 -6.15
CA VAL A 115 -3.34 -7.34 -5.60
C VAL A 115 -4.01 -8.68 -5.83
N GLY A 116 -3.20 -9.71 -6.04
CA GLY A 116 -3.67 -11.07 -6.31
C GLY A 116 -2.58 -12.11 -6.14
N ALA A 117 -2.98 -13.37 -6.07
CA ALA A 117 -2.03 -14.46 -6.18
C ALA A 117 -2.68 -15.71 -6.77
N THR A 118 -1.87 -16.52 -7.45
CA THR A 118 -2.26 -17.81 -8.00
C THR A 118 -1.18 -18.85 -7.75
N ARG A 119 -1.53 -20.12 -7.91
CA ARG A 119 -0.59 -21.24 -7.91
C ARG A 119 -0.61 -21.90 -9.28
N ALA A 120 0.45 -21.73 -10.04
CA ALA A 120 0.56 -22.18 -11.42
C ALA A 120 1.44 -23.43 -11.52
N SER A 121 1.21 -24.26 -12.55
CA SER A 121 2.01 -25.44 -12.85
C SER A 121 3.41 -25.07 -13.34
N ALA A 122 4.25 -26.07 -13.63
CA ALA A 122 5.44 -25.82 -14.43
C ALA A 122 5.03 -25.36 -15.84
N GLY A 123 5.83 -24.50 -16.45
CA GLY A 123 5.55 -23.97 -17.79
C GLY A 123 5.87 -22.48 -17.94
N GLN A 124 5.60 -21.95 -19.13
CA GLN A 124 5.62 -20.53 -19.39
C GLN A 124 4.23 -19.95 -19.16
N HIS A 125 4.17 -18.81 -18.48
CA HIS A 125 2.93 -18.12 -18.15
C HIS A 125 3.01 -16.66 -18.57
N THR A 126 1.88 -16.10 -18.99
CA THR A 126 1.76 -14.69 -19.36
C THR A 126 1.00 -13.94 -18.29
N VAL A 127 1.56 -12.82 -17.84
CA VAL A 127 0.91 -11.93 -16.88
C VAL A 127 0.73 -10.57 -17.53
N LYS A 128 -0.49 -10.03 -17.48
CA LYS A 128 -0.80 -8.73 -18.08
C LYS A 128 -1.50 -7.82 -17.10
N LEU A 129 -1.21 -6.52 -17.14
CA LEU A 129 -2.07 -5.49 -16.59
C LEU A 129 -3.04 -5.05 -17.68
N VAL A 130 -4.33 -5.02 -17.38
CA VAL A 130 -5.39 -4.72 -18.34
C VAL A 130 -6.22 -3.56 -17.79
N ALA A 131 -6.51 -2.60 -18.65
CA ALA A 131 -7.52 -1.58 -18.41
C ALA A 131 -8.79 -1.93 -19.19
N GLU A 132 -9.93 -1.81 -18.53
CA GLU A 132 -11.25 -2.19 -19.03
C GLU A 132 -12.20 -1.00 -18.88
N PRO A 133 -12.19 -0.02 -19.81
CA PRO A 133 -13.20 1.03 -19.85
C PRO A 133 -14.60 0.43 -19.99
N THR A 134 -15.51 0.79 -19.08
CA THR A 134 -16.94 0.45 -19.15
C THR A 134 -17.77 1.60 -19.70
N SER A 135 -17.24 2.82 -19.65
CA SER A 135 -17.79 4.02 -20.28
C SER A 135 -16.66 5.02 -20.59
N GLY A 136 -16.77 5.75 -21.70
CA GLY A 136 -15.81 6.79 -22.05
C GLY A 136 -14.39 6.25 -22.30
N SER A 137 -13.38 6.96 -21.79
CA SER A 137 -11.98 6.58 -21.95
C SER A 137 -11.20 6.91 -20.68
N LEU A 138 -10.16 6.11 -20.43
CA LEU A 138 -9.30 6.25 -19.26
C LEU A 138 -7.91 6.71 -19.71
N ALA A 139 -7.34 7.68 -19.00
CA ALA A 139 -5.94 8.07 -19.15
C ALA A 139 -5.11 7.40 -18.06
N ILE A 140 -4.18 6.52 -18.43
CA ILE A 140 -3.32 5.78 -17.53
C ILE A 140 -1.92 6.40 -17.57
N SER A 141 -1.40 6.76 -16.40
CA SER A 141 -0.09 7.41 -16.27
C SER A 141 1.06 6.44 -16.54
N ALA A 142 2.13 6.96 -17.15
CA ALA A 142 3.44 6.32 -17.29
C ALA A 142 4.01 5.84 -15.95
N THR A 143 3.57 6.43 -14.84
CA THR A 143 3.97 6.06 -13.49
C THR A 143 3.34 4.76 -12.99
N SER A 144 2.65 4.00 -13.84
CA SER A 144 2.02 2.73 -13.49
C SER A 144 2.94 1.53 -13.71
N ASN A 145 2.83 0.50 -12.86
CA ASN A 145 3.69 -0.67 -12.88
C ASN A 145 2.94 -2.01 -12.93
N LEU A 146 3.70 -3.10 -13.09
CA LEU A 146 3.27 -4.47 -12.85
C LEU A 146 4.42 -5.26 -12.19
N SER A 147 4.17 -5.74 -10.98
CA SER A 147 5.04 -6.58 -10.16
C SER A 147 4.55 -8.02 -10.18
N VAL A 148 5.41 -8.95 -10.60
CA VAL A 148 5.15 -10.40 -10.61
C VAL A 148 6.20 -11.08 -9.72
N PHE A 149 5.80 -11.48 -8.51
CA PHE A 149 6.69 -12.06 -7.51
C PHE A 149 6.46 -13.57 -7.41
N VAL A 150 7.44 -14.34 -7.91
CA VAL A 150 7.46 -15.80 -7.83
C VAL A 150 7.98 -16.23 -6.47
N HIS A 151 7.29 -17.16 -5.82
CA HIS A 151 7.64 -17.68 -4.49
C HIS A 151 7.84 -16.57 -3.43
N PRO A 152 6.84 -15.69 -3.21
CA PRO A 152 6.98 -14.53 -2.33
C PRO A 152 7.08 -14.91 -0.85
N ALA A 153 6.52 -16.06 -0.47
CA ALA A 153 6.48 -16.55 0.91
C ALA A 153 6.34 -18.07 0.94
N ARG A 154 6.62 -18.67 2.10
CA ARG A 154 6.43 -20.12 2.33
C ARG A 154 5.00 -20.57 2.04
N THR A 155 4.02 -19.77 2.47
CA THR A 155 2.60 -20.02 2.22
C THR A 155 1.97 -18.75 1.69
N VAL A 156 1.30 -18.87 0.54
CA VAL A 156 0.53 -17.79 -0.08
C VAL A 156 -0.94 -18.16 -0.05
N VAL A 157 -1.78 -17.32 0.55
CA VAL A 157 -3.23 -17.51 0.56
C VAL A 157 -3.86 -16.34 -0.17
N ALA A 158 -4.63 -16.61 -1.22
CA ALA A 158 -5.49 -15.62 -1.86
C ALA A 158 -6.96 -15.98 -1.64
N ARG A 159 -7.77 -14.96 -1.37
CA ARG A 159 -9.22 -15.04 -1.25
C ARG A 159 -9.85 -13.96 -2.11
N ALA A 160 -11.03 -14.24 -2.63
CA ALA A 160 -11.78 -13.34 -3.49
C ALA A 160 -13.22 -13.26 -3.02
N LEU A 161 -13.79 -12.07 -3.09
CA LEU A 161 -15.21 -11.87 -2.88
C LEU A 161 -15.95 -12.16 -4.20
N HIS A 162 -16.94 -13.05 -4.18
CA HIS A 162 -17.60 -13.51 -5.40
C HIS A 162 -18.88 -12.73 -5.76
N ARG A 163 -19.42 -11.97 -4.79
CA ARG A 163 -20.61 -11.13 -4.93
C ARG A 163 -20.36 -9.86 -4.12
N ALA A 164 -20.91 -8.73 -4.55
CA ALA A 164 -20.85 -7.53 -3.75
C ALA A 164 -21.43 -7.78 -2.34
N ALA A 165 -20.86 -7.10 -1.34
CA ALA A 165 -21.28 -7.21 0.06
C ALA A 165 -21.66 -5.83 0.60
N GLY A 166 -22.72 -5.76 1.40
CA GLY A 166 -23.28 -4.50 1.91
C GLY A 166 -24.76 -4.34 1.55
N PRO A 167 -25.33 -3.13 1.70
CA PRO A 167 -24.64 -1.92 2.13
C PRO A 167 -24.17 -1.99 3.58
N PHE A 168 -23.04 -1.34 3.85
CA PHE A 168 -22.52 -1.05 5.17
C PHE A 168 -22.79 0.43 5.45
N ALA A 169 -23.22 0.72 6.67
CA ALA A 169 -23.46 2.08 7.15
C ALA A 169 -23.06 2.12 8.62
N PHE A 170 -21.76 2.30 8.84
CA PHE A 170 -21.19 2.37 10.18
C PHE A 170 -21.42 3.78 10.76
N ARG A 171 -21.33 3.88 12.08
CA ARG A 171 -21.32 5.14 12.82
C ARG A 171 -20.34 5.01 13.98
N THR A 172 -19.28 5.79 13.95
CA THR A 172 -18.20 5.81 14.94
C THR A 172 -17.95 7.20 15.52
N TYR A 173 -18.74 8.22 15.18
CA TYR A 173 -18.63 9.55 15.79
C TYR A 173 -18.60 9.50 17.32
N GLY A 174 -17.53 10.06 17.89
CA GLY A 174 -17.30 10.12 19.34
C GLY A 174 -16.82 8.80 19.96
N THR A 175 -16.50 7.79 19.15
CA THR A 175 -15.88 6.54 19.63
C THR A 175 -14.37 6.67 19.73
N SER A 176 -13.75 5.85 20.58
CA SER A 176 -12.29 5.81 20.76
C SER A 176 -11.80 4.37 20.81
N GLY A 177 -10.65 4.08 20.19
CA GLY A 177 -9.95 2.80 20.29
C GLY A 177 -9.89 2.01 18.96
N PRO A 178 -9.04 0.99 18.87
CA PRO A 178 -8.73 0.31 17.60
C PRO A 178 -9.83 -0.63 17.09
N ASP A 179 -10.85 -0.93 17.91
CA ASP A 179 -11.93 -1.87 17.62
C ASP A 179 -13.22 -1.11 17.31
N THR A 180 -13.33 -0.62 16.09
CA THR A 180 -14.55 0.00 15.55
C THR A 180 -15.47 -1.00 14.87
N PRO A 181 -16.75 -0.68 14.61
CA PRO A 181 -17.62 -1.57 13.86
C PRO A 181 -16.97 -1.98 12.54
N HIS A 182 -16.89 -3.29 12.34
CA HIS A 182 -16.34 -3.89 11.14
C HIS A 182 -17.13 -5.16 10.81
N THR A 183 -17.18 -5.50 9.53
CA THR A 183 -17.81 -6.72 9.02
C THR A 183 -16.82 -7.45 8.14
N GLY A 184 -16.48 -8.68 8.52
CA GLY A 184 -15.53 -9.52 7.78
C GLY A 184 -16.01 -9.87 6.38
N LEU A 185 -15.21 -9.54 5.36
CA LEU A 185 -15.48 -9.84 3.95
C LEU A 185 -14.76 -11.12 3.52
N LEU A 186 -13.47 -11.20 3.84
CA LEU A 186 -12.59 -12.30 3.45
C LEU A 186 -11.70 -12.70 4.62
N ARG A 187 -11.37 -13.99 4.71
CA ARG A 187 -10.51 -14.50 5.80
C ARG A 187 -9.53 -15.57 5.34
N ALA A 188 -8.36 -15.55 5.95
CA ALA A 188 -7.33 -16.56 5.81
C ALA A 188 -6.86 -17.03 7.20
N THR A 189 -6.69 -18.34 7.37
CA THR A 189 -6.03 -18.91 8.53
C THR A 189 -4.59 -19.26 8.15
N VAL A 190 -3.62 -18.79 8.94
CA VAL A 190 -2.19 -18.97 8.68
C VAL A 190 -1.43 -19.40 9.94
N ASP A 191 -0.17 -19.82 9.79
CA ASP A 191 0.69 -20.13 10.93
C ASP A 191 1.09 -18.84 11.64
N GLY A 192 0.56 -18.64 12.85
CA GLY A 192 0.79 -17.43 13.65
C GLY A 192 2.21 -17.29 14.19
N ARG A 193 3.06 -18.33 14.06
CA ARG A 193 4.48 -18.27 14.44
C ARG A 193 5.32 -17.56 13.40
N LEU A 194 4.84 -17.47 12.17
CA LEU A 194 5.58 -16.90 11.05
C LEU A 194 5.26 -15.41 10.86
N LYS A 195 6.25 -14.66 10.37
CA LYS A 195 6.04 -13.30 9.88
C LYS A 195 5.03 -13.33 8.73
N THR A 196 4.13 -12.36 8.71
CA THR A 196 3.02 -12.31 7.76
C THR A 196 2.90 -10.91 7.19
N VAL A 197 2.79 -10.80 5.87
CA VAL A 197 2.33 -9.58 5.19
C VAL A 197 0.95 -9.88 4.61
N ALA A 198 0.01 -8.98 4.81
CA ALA A 198 -1.33 -9.06 4.27
C ALA A 198 -1.61 -7.84 3.43
N LEU A 199 -2.20 -8.04 2.25
CA LEU A 199 -2.61 -6.98 1.34
C LEU A 199 -4.08 -7.16 0.99
N GLY A 200 -4.80 -6.05 0.99
CA GLY A 200 -6.21 -5.98 0.64
C GLY A 200 -6.41 -4.98 -0.49
N SER A 201 -7.27 -5.30 -1.44
CA SER A 201 -7.71 -4.37 -2.48
C SER A 201 -9.14 -4.70 -2.90
N ALA A 202 -9.95 -3.68 -3.11
CA ALA A 202 -11.36 -3.75 -3.46
C ALA A 202 -11.79 -2.47 -4.19
N SER A 203 -13.07 -2.39 -4.54
CA SER A 203 -13.73 -1.13 -4.90
C SER A 203 -14.97 -0.96 -4.02
N ALA A 204 -15.22 0.26 -3.56
CA ALA A 204 -16.42 0.62 -2.83
C ALA A 204 -17.40 1.34 -3.74
N ILE A 205 -18.67 0.92 -3.70
CA ILE A 205 -19.78 1.45 -4.48
C ILE A 205 -20.69 2.24 -3.55
N ARG A 206 -21.08 3.44 -3.98
CA ARG A 206 -22.06 4.28 -3.30
C ARG A 206 -23.41 3.57 -3.21
N ALA A 207 -23.92 3.43 -1.99
CA ALA A 207 -25.13 2.66 -1.69
C ALA A 207 -26.12 3.43 -0.80
N GLY A 208 -26.32 4.72 -1.07
CA GLY A 208 -27.37 5.53 -0.46
C GLY A 208 -26.89 6.92 -0.04
N HIS A 209 -25.91 6.97 0.86
CA HIS A 209 -25.36 8.20 1.42
C HIS A 209 -23.88 8.37 1.04
N ASP A 210 -23.54 9.59 0.64
CA ASP A 210 -22.19 10.04 0.30
C ASP A 210 -21.33 10.07 1.57
N GLY A 211 -20.04 9.75 1.45
CA GLY A 211 -19.07 9.87 2.53
C GLY A 211 -17.90 8.90 2.41
N ASP A 212 -17.20 8.70 3.52
CA ASP A 212 -15.97 7.90 3.57
C ASP A 212 -16.23 6.38 3.63
N ALA A 213 -16.02 5.69 2.50
CA ALA A 213 -15.99 4.24 2.49
C ALA A 213 -14.62 3.71 2.91
N MET A 214 -14.60 2.69 3.76
CA MET A 214 -13.35 2.20 4.34
C MET A 214 -13.23 0.68 4.39
N ILE A 215 -12.00 0.20 4.29
CA ILE A 215 -11.66 -1.20 4.59
C ILE A 215 -10.39 -1.26 5.44
N GLY A 216 -10.29 -2.32 6.25
CA GLY A 216 -9.13 -2.57 7.09
C GLY A 216 -8.73 -4.04 7.08
N ILE A 217 -7.46 -4.30 7.43
CA ILE A 217 -6.98 -5.66 7.67
C ILE A 217 -6.97 -5.93 9.17
N TYR A 218 -7.61 -7.02 9.59
CA TYR A 218 -7.76 -7.38 11.00
C TYR A 218 -7.00 -8.68 11.32
N ARG A 219 -6.51 -8.77 12.55
CA ARG A 219 -5.88 -9.97 13.11
C ARG A 219 -6.70 -10.49 14.26
N ASN A 220 -7.32 -11.66 14.07
CA ASN A 220 -8.24 -12.27 15.04
C ASN A 220 -9.34 -11.28 15.49
N GLY A 221 -9.87 -10.48 14.56
CA GLY A 221 -10.92 -9.49 14.83
C GLY A 221 -10.43 -8.16 15.41
N VAL A 222 -9.11 -7.92 15.50
CA VAL A 222 -8.56 -6.67 16.05
C VAL A 222 -7.69 -5.98 15.00
N HIS A 223 -7.86 -4.67 14.80
CA HIS A 223 -7.02 -3.91 13.88
C HIS A 223 -5.59 -3.77 14.45
N PRO A 224 -4.53 -4.06 13.68
CA PRO A 224 -3.14 -4.03 14.14
C PRO A 224 -2.51 -2.64 14.39
N ASN A 225 -3.30 -1.57 14.54
CA ASN A 225 -2.87 -0.18 14.71
C ASN A 225 -2.04 0.39 13.54
N ASN A 226 -1.89 1.72 13.51
CA ASN A 226 -1.29 2.46 12.39
C ASN A 226 0.22 2.25 12.24
N ALA A 227 0.91 1.70 13.23
CA ALA A 227 2.35 1.43 13.12
C ALA A 227 2.64 0.27 12.15
N THR A 228 1.66 -0.61 11.94
CA THR A 228 1.85 -1.82 11.13
C THR A 228 0.74 -2.08 10.12
N SER A 229 -0.20 -1.16 9.97
CA SER A 229 -1.33 -1.25 9.05
C SER A 229 -1.88 0.12 8.69
N LEU A 230 -2.71 0.16 7.65
CA LEU A 230 -3.44 1.34 7.20
C LEU A 230 -4.91 0.97 7.02
N TRP A 231 -5.84 1.81 7.46
CA TRP A 231 -7.20 1.79 6.93
C TRP A 231 -7.24 2.51 5.58
N SER A 232 -7.77 1.85 4.56
CA SER A 232 -8.07 2.53 3.31
C SER A 232 -9.34 3.34 3.50
N VAL A 233 -9.35 4.55 2.99
CA VAL A 233 -10.49 5.45 2.94
C VAL A 233 -10.55 6.07 1.56
N ASN A 234 -11.73 6.07 0.95
CA ASN A 234 -12.05 7.01 -0.12
C ASN A 234 -13.45 7.54 0.11
N ASP A 235 -13.61 8.83 -0.14
CA ASP A 235 -14.91 9.44 -0.27
C ASP A 235 -15.63 8.85 -1.50
N ILE A 236 -16.82 8.31 -1.30
CA ILE A 236 -17.70 7.88 -2.38
C ILE A 236 -18.91 8.81 -2.41
N CYS A 237 -19.01 9.59 -3.48
CA CYS A 237 -20.00 10.63 -3.58
C CYS A 237 -20.28 10.98 -5.04
N THR A 238 -21.42 11.63 -5.27
CA THR A 238 -21.70 12.28 -6.56
C THR A 238 -20.81 13.50 -6.81
N CYS A 239 -19.98 13.84 -5.83
CA CYS A 239 -19.05 14.96 -5.88
C CYS A 239 -17.66 14.62 -6.44
N ALA A 240 -17.30 13.34 -6.48
CA ALA A 240 -15.97 12.86 -6.83
C ALA A 240 -16.06 11.60 -7.68
N GLU A 241 -16.44 10.47 -7.08
CA GLU A 241 -16.68 9.21 -7.77
C GLU A 241 -17.72 8.37 -7.00
N THR A 242 -18.61 7.70 -7.73
CA THR A 242 -19.64 6.82 -7.13
C THR A 242 -19.17 5.39 -6.93
N GLU A 243 -18.03 5.04 -7.52
CA GLU A 243 -17.25 3.85 -7.18
C GLU A 243 -15.77 4.21 -7.13
N ALA A 244 -15.05 3.79 -6.09
CA ALA A 244 -13.64 4.14 -5.86
C ALA A 244 -12.82 2.95 -5.34
N PRO A 245 -11.52 2.85 -5.68
CA PRO A 245 -10.69 1.70 -5.35
C PRO A 245 -10.09 1.83 -3.95
N LEU A 246 -10.41 0.88 -3.08
CA LEU A 246 -9.87 0.81 -1.73
C LEU A 246 -8.72 -0.19 -1.66
N PHE A 247 -7.63 0.16 -0.98
CA PHE A 247 -6.46 -0.70 -0.84
C PHE A 247 -5.73 -0.48 0.48
N THR A 248 -5.37 -1.59 1.13
CA THR A 248 -4.77 -1.60 2.47
C THR A 248 -3.64 -2.64 2.54
N GLN A 249 -2.80 -2.50 3.55
CA GLN A 249 -1.75 -3.46 3.86
C GLN A 249 -1.54 -3.55 5.37
N ALA A 250 -1.09 -4.71 5.83
CA ALA A 250 -0.67 -4.92 7.21
C ALA A 250 0.53 -5.85 7.32
N THR A 251 1.39 -5.61 8.30
CA THR A 251 2.53 -6.48 8.64
C THR A 251 2.36 -7.01 10.05
N PHE A 252 2.49 -8.33 10.21
CA PHE A 252 2.39 -8.98 11.50
C PHE A 252 3.66 -9.78 11.83
N GLY A 253 4.26 -9.49 12.98
CA GLY A 253 5.32 -10.33 13.56
C GLY A 253 4.82 -11.74 13.90
N GLY A 254 5.74 -12.67 14.19
CA GLY A 254 5.38 -13.97 14.76
C GLY A 254 4.89 -13.81 16.20
N SER A 255 3.82 -14.50 16.59
CA SER A 255 3.21 -14.37 17.93
C SER A 255 3.33 -15.63 18.79
N GLY A 256 4.15 -16.61 18.40
CA GLY A 256 4.30 -17.91 19.08
C GLY A 256 3.07 -18.86 18.99
N ARG A 257 1.86 -18.33 18.79
CA ARG A 257 0.63 -19.09 18.57
C ARG A 257 0.65 -19.81 17.22
N LYS A 258 0.23 -21.09 17.21
CA LYS A 258 0.19 -21.93 16.00
C LYS A 258 -0.79 -21.43 14.93
N ARG A 259 -1.89 -20.79 15.34
CA ARG A 259 -2.95 -20.36 14.42
C ARG A 259 -3.21 -18.86 14.55
N ARG A 260 -3.37 -18.19 13.42
CA ARG A 260 -3.79 -16.79 13.31
C ARG A 260 -4.83 -16.66 12.21
N VAL A 261 -5.87 -15.87 12.45
CA VAL A 261 -6.82 -15.43 11.42
C VAL A 261 -6.45 -14.02 10.99
N VAL A 262 -6.29 -13.83 9.70
CA VAL A 262 -6.16 -12.52 9.05
C VAL A 262 -7.40 -12.33 8.19
N SER A 263 -8.05 -11.18 8.30
CA SER A 263 -9.24 -10.85 7.52
C SER A 263 -9.14 -9.49 6.88
N LEU A 264 -9.86 -9.32 5.77
CA LEU A 264 -10.18 -8.04 5.17
C LEU A 264 -11.64 -7.76 5.51
N ASP A 265 -11.88 -6.59 6.08
CA ASP A 265 -13.18 -6.24 6.64
C ASP A 265 -13.61 -4.89 6.06
N ALA A 266 -14.90 -4.76 5.78
CA ALA A 266 -15.55 -3.45 5.66
C ALA A 266 -15.55 -2.84 7.06
N SER A 267 -15.17 -1.57 7.18
CA SER A 267 -14.99 -0.94 8.47
C SER A 267 -15.31 0.55 8.41
N GLU A 268 -15.22 1.20 9.56
CA GLU A 268 -15.03 2.64 9.72
C GLU A 268 -14.07 2.81 10.89
N PHE A 269 -13.09 3.71 10.85
CA PHE A 269 -12.18 3.91 12.00
C PHE A 269 -12.80 4.88 13.04
N PRO A 270 -12.24 5.02 14.26
CA PRO A 270 -12.94 5.72 15.34
C PRO A 270 -12.81 7.24 15.17
N TRP A 271 -13.87 7.90 14.74
CA TRP A 271 -13.88 9.36 14.62
C TRP A 271 -14.01 10.02 15.99
N SER A 272 -13.07 10.91 16.36
CA SER A 272 -13.26 11.73 17.55
C SER A 272 -14.19 12.90 17.27
N THR A 273 -14.83 13.42 18.32
CA THR A 273 -15.70 14.59 18.22
C THR A 273 -15.02 15.82 17.63
N ALA A 274 -13.69 15.93 17.75
CA ALA A 274 -12.94 17.06 17.22
C ALA A 274 -12.71 16.98 15.69
N GLN A 275 -12.67 15.78 15.10
CA GLN A 275 -12.48 15.62 13.66
C GLN A 275 -13.81 15.62 12.89
N GLY A 276 -14.91 15.25 13.53
CA GLY A 276 -16.16 14.97 12.82
C GLY A 276 -16.14 13.59 12.18
N GLU A 277 -17.27 13.21 11.61
CA GLU A 277 -17.48 11.96 10.87
C GLU A 277 -18.10 12.31 9.52
N ASN A 278 -17.69 11.62 8.47
CA ASN A 278 -18.29 11.70 7.14
C ASN A 278 -18.88 10.33 6.77
N PRO A 279 -20.08 10.00 7.29
CA PRO A 279 -20.59 8.63 7.28
C PRO A 279 -21.08 8.23 5.89
N ALA A 280 -20.48 7.19 5.32
CA ALA A 280 -20.93 6.61 4.05
C ALA A 280 -21.99 5.51 4.24
N SER A 281 -22.81 5.32 3.21
CA SER A 281 -23.44 4.03 2.96
C SER A 281 -22.86 3.40 1.69
N TYR A 282 -22.16 2.28 1.84
CA TYR A 282 -21.38 1.69 0.75
C TYR A 282 -21.49 0.18 0.65
N ALA A 283 -21.36 -0.36 -0.55
CA ALA A 283 -21.12 -1.78 -0.78
C ALA A 283 -19.67 -2.00 -1.21
N VAL A 284 -19.09 -3.14 -0.89
CA VAL A 284 -17.80 -3.57 -1.45
C VAL A 284 -18.06 -4.46 -2.64
N ASP A 285 -17.54 -4.09 -3.81
CA ASP A 285 -17.79 -4.81 -5.06
C ASP A 285 -17.21 -6.23 -5.05
N ARG A 286 -17.77 -7.09 -5.91
CA ARG A 286 -17.19 -8.38 -6.24
C ARG A 286 -15.76 -8.20 -6.74
N GLY A 287 -14.96 -9.24 -6.61
CA GLY A 287 -13.56 -9.21 -7.02
C GLY A 287 -12.62 -8.63 -5.97
N ALA A 288 -13.10 -8.05 -4.86
CA ALA A 288 -12.26 -7.72 -3.72
C ALA A 288 -11.34 -8.89 -3.34
N ARG A 289 -10.08 -8.60 -3.01
CA ARG A 289 -9.04 -9.60 -2.71
C ARG A 289 -8.40 -9.38 -1.35
N LEU A 290 -8.15 -10.50 -0.68
CA LEU A 290 -7.22 -10.61 0.42
C LEU A 290 -6.09 -11.55 0.01
N VAL A 291 -4.86 -11.06 0.05
CA VAL A 291 -3.65 -11.87 -0.14
C VAL A 291 -2.85 -11.88 1.16
N VAL A 292 -2.51 -13.08 1.65
CA VAL A 292 -1.70 -13.27 2.86
C VAL A 292 -0.44 -14.04 2.52
N LEU A 293 0.70 -13.37 2.67
CA LEU A 293 2.06 -13.88 2.48
C LEU A 293 2.61 -14.29 3.87
N ASN A 294 2.57 -15.58 4.18
CA ASN A 294 2.95 -16.13 5.49
C ASN A 294 4.29 -16.89 5.40
N GLY A 295 5.23 -16.56 6.29
CA GLY A 295 6.60 -17.06 6.22
C GLY A 295 7.46 -16.32 5.21
N VAL A 296 7.30 -15.00 5.12
CA VAL A 296 8.20 -14.11 4.36
C VAL A 296 9.59 -14.07 5.01
N HIS A 297 10.63 -14.11 4.18
CA HIS A 297 12.03 -14.12 4.64
C HIS A 297 12.49 -12.76 5.14
N VAL A 298 12.19 -11.71 4.37
CA VAL A 298 12.49 -10.33 4.68
C VAL A 298 11.16 -9.58 4.74
N ALA A 299 10.86 -9.00 5.90
CA ALA A 299 9.71 -8.14 6.10
C ALA A 299 10.02 -7.15 7.23
N GLY A 300 9.60 -5.92 7.01
CA GLY A 300 9.73 -4.80 7.94
C GLY A 300 8.76 -3.70 7.51
N HIS A 301 8.67 -2.67 8.34
CA HIS A 301 7.95 -1.44 8.02
C HIS A 301 8.90 -0.26 8.18
N ALA A 302 8.68 0.79 7.42
CA ALA A 302 9.37 2.06 7.62
C ALA A 302 8.79 2.76 8.85
N ARG A 303 9.60 3.63 9.46
CA ARG A 303 9.12 4.56 10.48
C ARG A 303 8.62 5.82 9.78
N THR A 304 7.38 6.20 10.06
CA THR A 304 6.84 7.51 9.67
C THR A 304 7.58 8.62 10.42
N LEU A 305 7.93 9.69 9.72
CA LEU A 305 8.67 10.83 10.25
C LEU A 305 7.69 11.95 10.58
N GLY A 306 7.14 11.90 11.79
CA GLY A 306 6.31 12.95 12.37
C GLY A 306 6.47 12.98 13.88
N ASN A 307 6.48 14.17 14.48
CA ASN A 307 6.75 14.34 15.92
C ASN A 307 5.68 13.72 16.84
N SER A 308 4.58 13.21 16.28
CA SER A 308 3.47 12.62 17.05
C SER A 308 2.74 11.49 16.30
N PHE A 309 3.40 10.80 15.36
CA PHE A 309 2.76 9.74 14.55
C PHE A 309 3.36 8.34 14.78
N PRO A 310 2.54 7.33 15.13
CA PRO A 310 1.23 7.48 15.75
C PRO A 310 1.37 8.04 17.18
N GLY A 311 0.39 8.81 17.66
CA GLY A 311 0.33 9.34 19.02
C GLY A 311 0.20 8.22 20.05
N ALA A 312 0.28 8.55 21.35
CA ALA A 312 0.21 7.55 22.43
C ALA A 312 -1.10 6.72 22.41
N SER A 313 -2.16 7.25 21.80
CA SER A 313 -3.45 6.60 21.60
C SER A 313 -3.54 5.76 20.31
N GLY A 314 -2.55 5.85 19.41
CA GLY A 314 -2.52 5.09 18.17
C GLY A 314 -3.68 5.38 17.22
N THR A 315 -4.18 6.63 17.21
CA THR A 315 -5.47 6.99 16.61
C THR A 315 -5.38 7.09 15.09
N ALA A 316 -6.40 6.58 14.39
CA ALA A 316 -6.58 6.66 12.93
C ALA A 316 -6.65 8.10 12.36
N THR A 317 -6.58 9.10 13.24
CA THR A 317 -6.74 10.53 12.95
C THR A 317 -5.44 11.30 13.07
N ASP A 318 -4.33 10.65 13.42
CA ASP A 318 -3.02 11.29 13.38
C ASP A 318 -2.66 11.59 11.92
N TYR A 319 -2.05 12.75 11.66
CA TYR A 319 -1.64 13.16 10.32
C TYR A 319 -0.33 13.93 10.32
N LEU A 320 0.32 13.96 9.16
CA LEU A 320 1.43 14.85 8.82
C LEU A 320 0.86 15.98 7.97
N CYS A 321 1.15 17.23 8.34
CA CYS A 321 0.89 18.31 7.38
C CYS A 321 1.93 18.24 6.26
N LEU A 322 1.47 17.93 5.05
CA LEU A 322 2.33 17.74 3.89
C LEU A 322 2.73 19.08 3.27
N ALA A 323 1.76 19.94 2.98
CA ALA A 323 2.05 21.22 2.33
C ALA A 323 1.02 22.32 2.62
N SER A 324 1.43 23.58 2.41
CA SER A 324 0.60 24.78 2.47
C SER A 324 1.09 25.86 1.52
N ASP A 325 0.19 26.58 0.82
CA ASP A 325 0.51 27.78 0.04
C ASP A 325 0.32 29.09 0.83
N VAL A 326 -0.31 29.04 2.00
CA VAL A 326 -0.50 30.18 2.92
C VAL A 326 0.45 30.16 4.13
N GLY A 327 1.31 29.14 4.23
CA GLY A 327 2.29 29.01 5.31
C GLY A 327 1.72 28.48 6.62
N TRP A 328 0.79 27.52 6.57
CA TRP A 328 0.22 26.89 7.76
C TRP A 328 1.30 26.26 8.65
N PRO A 329 1.23 26.44 9.99
CA PRO A 329 2.26 25.95 10.89
C PRO A 329 2.54 24.45 10.78
N GLY A 330 3.80 24.07 10.62
CA GLY A 330 4.23 22.68 10.53
C GLY A 330 4.12 22.05 9.14
N CYS A 331 3.63 22.79 8.14
CA CYS A 331 3.54 22.36 6.75
C CYS A 331 4.76 22.84 5.94
N ALA A 332 5.18 22.06 4.95
CA ALA A 332 6.14 22.54 3.95
C ALA A 332 5.43 23.49 2.95
N PRO A 333 6.15 24.35 2.21
CA PRO A 333 5.57 25.03 1.05
C PRO A 333 5.11 24.04 -0.01
N VAL A 334 4.01 24.34 -0.72
CA VAL A 334 3.61 23.58 -1.92
C VAL A 334 4.76 23.46 -2.93
N GLY A 335 4.84 22.33 -3.62
CA GLY A 335 5.93 21.98 -4.53
C GLY A 335 7.20 21.41 -3.86
N THR A 336 7.21 21.28 -2.53
CA THR A 336 8.34 20.70 -1.79
C THR A 336 8.24 19.17 -1.72
N ASP A 337 9.36 18.49 -1.99
CA ASP A 337 9.50 17.06 -1.73
C ASP A 337 9.70 16.82 -0.22
N VAL A 338 8.72 16.19 0.42
CA VAL A 338 8.72 15.90 1.86
C VAL A 338 9.06 14.43 2.08
N LEU A 339 10.04 14.15 2.95
CA LEU A 339 10.36 12.79 3.38
C LEU A 339 9.34 12.35 4.45
N VAL A 340 8.45 11.43 4.08
CA VAL A 340 7.32 10.98 4.91
C VAL A 340 7.70 9.82 5.81
N ALA A 341 8.42 8.83 5.26
CA ALA A 341 8.81 7.65 6.00
C ALA A 341 10.18 7.15 5.55
N GLN A 342 10.94 6.57 6.48
CA GLN A 342 12.23 5.96 6.17
C GLN A 342 12.40 4.64 6.92
N GLY A 343 13.00 3.67 6.23
CA GLY A 343 13.42 2.40 6.81
C GLY A 343 14.71 1.92 6.19
N SER A 344 15.22 0.80 6.73
CA SER A 344 16.31 0.06 6.11
C SER A 344 15.94 -1.40 6.01
N VAL A 345 16.23 -2.01 4.87
CA VAL A 345 16.12 -3.46 4.67
C VAL A 345 17.53 -4.04 4.56
N ARG A 346 17.79 -5.15 5.26
CA ARG A 346 19.05 -5.87 5.14
C ARG A 346 18.83 -7.15 4.36
N ILE A 347 19.47 -7.26 3.20
CA ILE A 347 19.47 -8.46 2.37
C ILE A 347 20.54 -9.42 2.89
N PRO A 348 20.18 -10.62 3.38
CA PRO A 348 21.16 -11.58 3.86
C PRO A 348 22.06 -12.09 2.72
N PRO A 349 23.32 -12.45 3.00
CA PRO A 349 24.12 -13.25 2.08
C PRO A 349 23.38 -14.50 1.63
N GLY A 350 23.37 -14.76 0.31
CA GLY A 350 22.66 -15.88 -0.30
C GLY A 350 21.17 -15.65 -0.56
N ALA A 351 20.58 -14.51 -0.16
CA ALA A 351 19.21 -14.18 -0.56
C ALA A 351 19.13 -13.80 -2.06
N SER A 352 17.93 -13.89 -2.63
CA SER A 352 17.69 -13.60 -4.06
C SER A 352 17.92 -12.13 -4.44
N GLY A 353 17.82 -11.20 -3.49
CA GLY A 353 17.75 -9.76 -3.74
C GLY A 353 16.38 -9.28 -4.22
N VAL A 354 15.38 -10.18 -4.23
CA VAL A 354 14.01 -9.86 -4.66
C VAL A 354 13.16 -9.44 -3.48
N VAL A 355 12.75 -8.18 -3.47
CA VAL A 355 12.00 -7.55 -2.37
C VAL A 355 10.89 -6.69 -2.97
N LEU A 356 9.69 -6.87 -2.44
CA LEU A 356 8.56 -6.01 -2.71
C LEU A 356 8.55 -4.85 -1.71
N PHE A 357 8.47 -3.63 -2.23
CA PHE A 357 8.25 -2.41 -1.48
C PHE A 357 6.88 -1.87 -1.83
N THR A 358 6.07 -1.57 -0.82
CA THR A 358 4.76 -0.96 -0.99
C THR A 358 4.55 0.05 0.12
N ALA A 359 4.07 1.23 -0.25
CA ALA A 359 3.63 2.25 0.67
C ALA A 359 2.22 2.68 0.29
N LYS A 360 1.38 2.79 1.31
CA LYS A 360 0.00 3.24 1.21
C LYS A 360 -0.20 4.28 2.29
N SER A 361 -0.97 5.31 1.99
CA SER A 361 -1.26 6.42 2.88
C SER A 361 -2.62 6.99 2.53
N ARG A 362 -3.14 7.90 3.35
CA ARG A 362 -4.35 8.68 3.02
C ARG A 362 -4.00 10.15 2.86
N VAL A 363 -4.62 10.81 1.89
CA VAL A 363 -4.55 12.27 1.68
C VAL A 363 -5.90 12.92 1.96
N GLN A 364 -5.86 14.14 2.48
CA GLN A 364 -7.05 14.98 2.72
C GLN A 364 -6.64 16.45 2.71
N ALA A 365 -7.43 17.31 2.09
CA ALA A 365 -7.24 18.76 2.11
C ALA A 365 -8.39 19.47 2.86
N ASP A 366 -8.38 20.81 2.88
CA ASP A 366 -9.49 21.59 3.44
C ASP A 366 -10.64 21.74 2.44
N ASN A 367 -11.85 21.95 2.96
CA ASN A 367 -13.02 22.36 2.18
C ASN A 367 -12.82 23.67 1.39
N ALA A 368 -11.98 24.57 1.89
CA ALA A 368 -11.72 25.87 1.27
C ALA A 368 -10.58 25.84 0.24
N ASP A 369 -9.91 24.70 0.07
CA ASP A 369 -8.83 24.57 -0.88
C ASP A 369 -9.33 24.59 -2.32
N ALA A 370 -8.62 25.30 -3.19
CA ALA A 370 -8.87 25.21 -4.62
C ALA A 370 -8.49 23.81 -5.15
N GLY A 371 -7.48 23.19 -4.55
CA GLY A 371 -7.03 21.84 -4.84
C GLY A 371 -5.75 21.77 -5.67
N GLY A 372 -5.46 20.58 -6.15
CA GLY A 372 -4.21 20.22 -6.81
C GLY A 372 -3.97 18.71 -6.80
N THR A 373 -2.70 18.31 -6.89
CA THR A 373 -2.30 16.90 -6.85
C THR A 373 -1.39 16.61 -5.68
N VAL A 374 -1.60 15.46 -5.04
CA VAL A 374 -0.66 14.85 -4.11
C VAL A 374 -0.02 13.64 -4.77
N SER A 375 1.31 13.59 -4.78
CA SER A 375 2.09 12.50 -5.35
C SER A 375 2.92 11.79 -4.29
N THR A 376 3.08 10.47 -4.40
CA THR A 376 3.97 9.66 -3.55
C THR A 376 4.86 8.74 -4.36
N TRP A 377 6.13 8.61 -3.95
CA TRP A 377 7.10 7.72 -4.60
C TRP A 377 8.13 7.17 -3.63
N LEU A 378 8.75 6.06 -4.03
CA LEU A 378 9.82 5.42 -3.28
C LEU A 378 11.18 5.87 -3.80
N THR A 379 12.15 5.96 -2.90
CA THR A 379 13.57 5.88 -3.27
C THR A 379 14.23 4.72 -2.55
N ILE A 380 15.12 4.04 -3.27
CA ILE A 380 15.95 2.95 -2.75
C ILE A 380 17.40 3.36 -2.99
N ASP A 381 18.17 3.48 -1.91
CA ASP A 381 19.55 3.97 -1.93
C ASP A 381 19.72 5.31 -2.66
N GLY A 382 18.69 6.16 -2.58
CA GLY A 382 18.68 7.49 -3.19
C GLY A 382 18.19 7.54 -4.64
N VAL A 383 17.90 6.39 -5.26
CA VAL A 383 17.33 6.34 -6.62
C VAL A 383 15.82 6.24 -6.52
N ARG A 384 15.08 7.07 -7.29
CA ARG A 384 13.63 6.97 -7.40
C ARG A 384 13.25 5.72 -8.18
N GLU A 385 12.42 4.87 -7.56
CA GLU A 385 12.05 3.56 -8.09
C GLU A 385 10.54 3.38 -7.99
N GLY A 386 9.99 2.53 -8.85
CA GLY A 386 8.59 2.09 -8.72
C GLY A 386 7.56 2.97 -9.40
N ALA A 387 6.31 2.64 -9.10
CA ALA A 387 5.17 3.46 -9.48
C ALA A 387 5.15 4.77 -8.69
N THR A 388 4.56 5.82 -9.25
CA THR A 388 4.19 7.03 -8.51
C THR A 388 2.69 7.04 -8.35
N GLY A 389 2.23 7.02 -7.10
CA GLY A 389 0.84 7.25 -6.76
C GLY A 389 0.54 8.72 -6.91
N VAL A 390 -0.61 9.06 -7.49
CA VAL A 390 -1.10 10.42 -7.62
C VAL A 390 -2.58 10.44 -7.29
N GLN A 391 -2.96 11.33 -6.39
CA GLN A 391 -4.34 11.70 -6.11
C GLN A 391 -4.55 13.15 -6.51
N GLU A 392 -5.68 13.47 -7.10
CA GLU A 392 -6.10 14.86 -7.34
C GLU A 392 -7.27 15.20 -6.43
N LEU A 393 -7.21 16.42 -5.90
CA LEU A 393 -8.21 17.02 -5.03
C LEU A 393 -8.63 18.31 -5.71
N ARG A 394 -9.92 18.62 -5.74
CA ARG A 394 -10.41 19.82 -6.43
C ARG A 394 -11.67 20.38 -5.77
N SER A 395 -11.73 21.71 -5.69
CA SER A 395 -12.91 22.43 -5.22
C SER A 395 -14.13 22.18 -6.12
N PRO A 396 -15.33 21.95 -5.56
CA PRO A 396 -15.71 22.17 -4.15
C PRO A 396 -15.51 20.95 -3.23
N SER A 397 -14.88 19.88 -3.72
CA SER A 397 -14.76 18.59 -3.02
C SER A 397 -13.32 18.24 -2.68
N SER A 398 -12.50 19.26 -2.40
CA SER A 398 -11.08 19.11 -2.05
C SER A 398 -10.87 18.39 -0.72
N VAL A 399 -11.87 18.41 0.16
CA VAL A 399 -11.86 17.72 1.46
C VAL A 399 -11.93 16.20 1.35
N SER A 400 -12.27 15.66 0.17
CA SER A 400 -12.50 14.23 0.02
C SER A 400 -11.26 13.42 0.38
N GLU A 401 -11.43 12.48 1.31
CA GLU A 401 -10.36 11.58 1.71
C GLU A 401 -10.06 10.61 0.57
N ARG A 402 -8.77 10.36 0.32
CA ARG A 402 -8.35 9.42 -0.73
C ARG A 402 -7.14 8.62 -0.29
N THR A 403 -7.18 7.30 -0.49
CA THR A 403 -6.02 6.45 -0.26
C THR A 403 -5.06 6.56 -1.45
N ILE A 404 -3.77 6.76 -1.20
CA ILE A 404 -2.71 6.84 -2.20
C ILE A 404 -1.71 5.69 -2.01
N ALA A 405 -1.14 5.17 -3.10
CA ALA A 405 -0.21 4.04 -3.07
C ALA A 405 0.94 4.18 -4.06
N THR A 406 2.09 3.62 -3.70
CA THR A 406 3.25 3.39 -4.57
C THR A 406 3.83 2.01 -4.27
N SER A 407 4.33 1.33 -5.31
CA SER A 407 4.97 0.02 -5.17
C SER A 407 6.17 -0.14 -6.11
N TYR A 408 7.08 -1.04 -5.73
CA TYR A 408 8.23 -1.44 -6.51
C TYR A 408 8.64 -2.87 -6.15
N LEU A 409 9.07 -3.65 -7.16
CA LEU A 409 9.65 -4.97 -6.95
C LEU A 409 11.08 -5.00 -7.48
N SER A 410 12.06 -5.18 -6.60
CA SER A 410 13.46 -5.32 -7.01
C SER A 410 13.67 -6.68 -7.70
N ALA A 411 13.60 -6.74 -9.03
CA ALA A 411 13.65 -8.00 -9.77
C ALA A 411 14.56 -7.92 -11.00
N GLY A 412 14.88 -9.07 -11.59
CA GLY A 412 15.73 -9.16 -12.77
C GLY A 412 17.14 -8.61 -12.52
N SER A 413 17.53 -7.60 -13.29
CA SER A 413 18.82 -6.89 -13.16
C SER A 413 18.85 -5.90 -11.99
N ALA A 414 17.70 -5.44 -11.50
CA ALA A 414 17.58 -4.46 -10.42
C ALA A 414 17.45 -5.10 -9.03
N ARG A 415 17.85 -6.37 -8.88
CA ARG A 415 17.86 -7.07 -7.59
C ARG A 415 18.85 -6.43 -6.64
N LEU A 416 18.46 -6.34 -5.38
CA LEU A 416 19.29 -5.77 -4.33
C LEU A 416 20.45 -6.71 -4.00
N GLN A 417 21.64 -6.14 -3.81
CA GLN A 417 22.82 -6.88 -3.40
C GLN A 417 22.71 -7.30 -1.92
N PRO A 418 23.49 -8.29 -1.45
CA PRO A 418 23.60 -8.56 -0.03
C PRO A 418 24.12 -7.32 0.73
N GLY A 419 23.43 -6.91 1.78
CA GLY A 419 23.79 -5.70 2.53
C GLY A 419 22.59 -4.88 3.02
N PRO A 420 22.84 -3.75 3.70
CA PRO A 420 21.81 -2.79 4.06
C PRO A 420 21.44 -1.92 2.85
N HIS A 421 20.14 -1.67 2.69
CA HIS A 421 19.57 -0.73 1.73
C HIS A 421 18.65 0.24 2.44
N VAL A 422 18.72 1.52 2.08
CA VAL A 422 17.88 2.57 2.65
C VAL A 422 16.66 2.76 1.76
N VAL A 423 15.48 2.74 2.37
CA VAL A 423 14.20 2.93 1.67
C VAL A 423 13.54 4.16 2.23
N ARG A 424 13.08 5.05 1.35
CA ARG A 424 12.37 6.27 1.73
C ARG A 424 11.10 6.42 0.93
N LEU A 425 10.04 6.87 1.60
CA LEU A 425 8.81 7.34 0.98
C LEU A 425 8.85 8.86 0.96
N TYR A 426 8.73 9.44 -0.22
CA TYR A 426 8.53 10.86 -0.40
C TYR A 426 7.09 11.14 -0.82
N ALA A 427 6.62 12.32 -0.43
CA ALA A 427 5.39 12.90 -0.92
C ALA A 427 5.60 14.36 -1.32
N ARG A 428 4.77 14.84 -2.23
CA ARG A 428 4.72 16.24 -2.65
C ARG A 428 3.29 16.61 -2.99
N ALA A 429 2.89 17.82 -2.63
CA ALA A 429 1.65 18.42 -3.08
C ALA A 429 1.95 19.61 -3.99
N ASP A 430 1.27 19.66 -5.14
CA ASP A 430 1.32 20.75 -6.11
C ASP A 430 -0.08 21.30 -6.29
N GLY A 431 -0.28 22.61 -6.14
CA GLY A 431 -1.59 23.24 -6.19
C GLY A 431 -1.73 24.40 -5.20
N SER A 432 -2.97 24.68 -4.82
CA SER A 432 -3.31 25.68 -3.79
C SER A 432 -4.05 24.99 -2.65
N PHE A 433 -3.42 25.01 -1.48
CA PHE A 433 -3.79 24.26 -0.29
C PHE A 433 -3.48 25.11 0.95
N ILE A 434 -4.51 25.56 1.66
CA ILE A 434 -4.40 26.14 3.00
C ILE A 434 -3.59 25.17 3.87
N HIS A 435 -4.01 23.90 3.91
CA HIS A 435 -3.14 22.79 4.25
C HIS A 435 -3.64 21.47 3.66
N VAL A 436 -2.70 20.60 3.27
CA VAL A 436 -3.01 19.23 2.86
C VAL A 436 -2.27 18.25 3.76
N SER A 437 -3.00 17.22 4.20
CA SER A 437 -2.57 16.25 5.20
C SER A 437 -2.31 14.88 4.58
N LEU A 438 -1.41 14.13 5.22
CA LEU A 438 -1.03 12.77 4.85
C LEU A 438 -1.01 11.87 6.10
N VAL A 439 -1.60 10.68 6.04
CA VAL A 439 -1.73 9.73 7.17
C VAL A 439 -1.03 8.40 6.92
#